data_AF-A0A841VIL3-F1
#
_entry.id   AF-A0A841VIL3-F1
#
_cell.length_a   1.000
_cell.length_b   1.000
_cell.length_c   1.000
_cell.angle_alpha   90.00
_cell.angle_beta   90.00
_cell.angle_gamma   90.00
#
_symmetry.space_group_name_H-M   'P 1'
#
loop_
_entity.id
_entity.type
_entity.pdbx_description
1 polymer ?
#
loop_
_entity_poly.entity_id
_entity_poly.type
_entity_poly.pdbx_seq_one_letter_code
_entity_poly.pdbx_strand_id
1 'polypeptide(L)'
;MNIGIIEPKSSGFLEVMPEGEGSDYWQIAAVHINGKAFCPSPKLYRSGQVALAVAAQIYDWIAEHEHQINDEACYCSVLKLTLWQQPKVS
;
A
#
# COMPACT_ATOMS: atom_id res chain seq x y z
N MET A 1 18.30 -9.08 9.47
CA MET A 1 17.68 -7.78 9.10
C MET A 1 16.84 -8.02 7.85
N ASN A 2 15.52 -8.01 7.97
CA ASN A 2 14.65 -8.02 6.80
C ASN A 2 14.60 -6.59 6.27
N ILE A 3 15.20 -6.34 5.11
CA ILE A 3 15.16 -5.04 4.44
C ILE A 3 13.77 -4.93 3.79
N GLY A 4 13.10 -3.78 3.93
CA GLY A 4 11.82 -3.53 3.25
C GLY A 4 11.95 -3.68 1.73
N ILE A 5 10.83 -3.88 1.05
CA ILE A 5 10.76 -4.05 -0.41
C ILE A 5 10.13 -2.78 -0.99
N ILE A 6 10.84 -2.19 -1.96
CA ILE A 6 10.33 -1.13 -2.83
C ILE A 6 10.24 -1.72 -4.24
N GLU A 7 9.02 -1.86 -4.75
CA GLU A 7 8.77 -2.44 -6.07
C GLU A 7 8.26 -1.36 -7.04
N PRO A 8 8.99 -1.05 -8.12
CA PRO A 8 8.57 -0.02 -9.07
C PRO A 8 7.30 -0.42 -9.84
N LYS A 9 6.47 0.59 -10.14
CA LYS A 9 5.28 0.50 -11.01
C LYS A 9 5.31 1.63 -12.04
N SER A 10 4.45 1.56 -13.05
CA SER A 10 4.47 2.49 -14.20
C SER A 10 4.38 3.97 -13.78
N SER A 11 3.53 4.29 -12.80
CA SER A 11 3.31 5.66 -12.31
C SER A 11 3.67 5.86 -10.84
N GLY A 12 4.49 4.98 -10.27
CA GLY A 12 4.88 5.06 -8.86
C GLY A 12 5.57 3.79 -8.37
N PHE A 13 5.30 3.37 -7.13
CA PHE A 13 5.92 2.18 -6.54
C PHE A 13 5.11 1.64 -5.35
N LEU A 14 5.35 0.38 -5.01
CA LEU A 14 4.80 -0.29 -3.84
C LEU A 14 5.85 -0.32 -2.74
N GLU A 15 5.43 -0.08 -1.50
CA GLU A 15 6.31 -0.12 -0.34
C GLU A 15 5.75 -1.11 0.69
N VAL A 16 6.50 -2.18 0.95
CA VAL A 16 6.16 -3.16 1.99
C VAL A 16 7.35 -3.36 2.93
N MET A 17 7.07 -3.54 4.21
CA MET A 17 8.10 -3.66 5.24
C MET A 17 7.77 -4.78 6.21
N PRO A 18 8.79 -5.40 6.84
CA PRO A 18 8.53 -6.24 8.00
C PRO A 18 7.86 -5.40 9.09
N GLU A 19 7.00 -6.01 9.89
CA GLU A 19 6.38 -5.36 11.05
C GLU A 19 7.43 -4.87 12.07
N GLY A 20 8.52 -5.62 12.20
CA GLY A 20 9.63 -5.29 13.11
C GLY A 20 10.86 -6.16 12.86
N GLU A 21 11.93 -5.87 13.60
CA GLU A 21 13.16 -6.64 13.50
C GLU A 21 12.93 -8.10 13.89
N GLY A 22 13.24 -9.01 12.96
CA GLY A 22 13.04 -10.45 13.17
C GLY A 22 11.58 -10.92 13.07
N SER A 23 10.63 -10.06 12.70
CA SER A 23 9.24 -10.47 12.45
C SER A 23 9.13 -11.24 11.13
N ASP A 24 8.41 -12.36 11.18
CA ASP A 24 7.97 -13.10 9.98
C ASP A 24 6.77 -12.43 9.31
N TYR A 25 6.17 -11.44 9.97
CA TYR A 25 5.04 -10.70 9.44
C TYR A 25 5.47 -9.44 8.71
N TRP A 26 4.72 -9.13 7.66
CA TRP A 26 4.93 -8.02 6.77
C TRP A 26 3.69 -7.15 6.70
N GLN A 27 3.87 -5.88 6.42
CA GLN A 27 2.81 -4.91 6.23
C GLN A 27 3.03 -4.10 4.96
N ILE A 28 1.95 -3.56 4.42
CA ILE A 28 2.01 -2.60 3.32
C ILE A 28 2.12 -1.22 3.95
N ALA A 29 3.26 -0.57 3.74
CA ALA A 29 3.50 0.76 4.30
C ALA A 29 2.74 1.82 3.51
N ALA A 30 2.87 1.78 2.18
CA ALA A 30 2.19 2.68 1.28
C ALA A 30 2.16 2.14 -0.16
N VAL A 31 1.16 2.58 -0.91
CA VAL A 31 1.10 2.47 -2.36
C VAL A 31 1.24 3.87 -2.94
N HIS A 32 2.29 4.10 -3.72
CA HIS A 32 2.62 5.42 -4.26
C HIS A 32 2.20 5.48 -5.73
N ILE A 33 1.36 6.46 -6.09
CA ILE A 33 0.83 6.64 -7.45
C ILE A 33 0.76 8.14 -7.75
N ASN A 34 1.34 8.57 -8.88
CA ASN A 34 1.30 9.96 -9.34
C ASN A 34 1.79 10.98 -8.28
N GLY A 35 2.75 10.58 -7.42
CA GLY A 35 3.28 11.41 -6.35
C GLY A 35 2.38 11.56 -5.12
N LYS A 36 1.28 10.81 -5.04
CA LYS A 36 0.44 10.62 -3.85
C LYS A 36 0.77 9.29 -3.17
N ALA A 37 0.67 9.25 -1.85
CA ALA A 37 0.83 8.03 -1.05
C ALA A 37 -0.53 7.59 -0.49
N PHE A 38 -0.86 6.32 -0.71
CA PHE A 38 -2.07 5.69 -0.19
C PHE A 38 -1.70 4.63 0.83
N CYS A 39 -2.06 4.86 2.08
CA CYS A 39 -1.74 4.00 3.21
C CYS A 39 -2.95 3.12 3.55
N PRO A 40 -2.90 1.79 3.35
CA PRO A 40 -3.98 0.92 3.76
C PRO A 40 -4.07 0.81 5.28
N SER A 41 -5.26 0.50 5.78
CA SER A 41 -5.48 0.16 7.19
C SER A 41 -4.51 -0.95 7.61
N PRO A 42 -3.89 -0.85 8.81
CA PRO A 42 -2.87 -1.81 9.24
C PRO A 42 -3.34 -3.26 9.14
N LYS A 43 -2.56 -4.08 8.43
CA LYS A 43 -2.79 -5.51 8.29
C LYS A 43 -1.46 -6.25 8.14
N LEU A 44 -1.37 -7.38 8.83
CA LEU A 44 -0.20 -8.25 8.78
C LEU A 44 -0.39 -9.37 7.75
N TYR A 45 0.66 -9.62 6.99
CA TYR A 45 0.77 -10.66 5.98
C TYR A 45 1.89 -11.62 6.37
N ARG A 46 1.75 -12.89 6.02
CA ARG A 46 2.71 -13.95 6.43
C ARG A 46 4.05 -13.91 5.70
N SER A 47 4.20 -13.07 4.67
CA SER A 47 5.46 -12.88 3.96
C SER A 47 5.45 -11.59 3.15
N GLY A 48 6.65 -11.10 2.80
CA GLY A 48 6.81 -9.93 1.95
C GLY A 48 6.22 -10.12 0.56
N GLN A 49 6.30 -11.33 0.00
CA GLN A 49 5.68 -11.66 -1.30
C GLN A 49 4.15 -11.56 -1.26
N VAL A 50 3.52 -12.03 -0.18
CA VAL A 50 2.07 -11.91 0.00
C VAL A 50 1.67 -10.45 0.18
N ALA A 51 2.40 -9.71 1.02
CA ALA A 51 2.17 -8.26 1.19
C ALA A 51 2.31 -7.52 -0.15
N LEU A 52 3.32 -7.87 -0.95
CA LEU A 52 3.59 -7.24 -2.24
C LEU A 52 2.50 -7.54 -3.28
N ALA A 53 2.03 -8.79 -3.34
CA ALA A 53 0.94 -9.17 -4.22
C ALA A 53 -0.36 -8.42 -3.87
N VAL A 54 -0.64 -8.23 -2.58
CA VAL A 54 -1.80 -7.44 -2.14
C VAL A 54 -1.59 -5.95 -2.42
N ALA A 55 -0.39 -5.41 -2.23
CA ALA A 55 -0.06 -4.03 -2.59
C ALA A 55 -0.25 -3.77 -4.09
N ALA A 56 0.08 -4.74 -4.94
CA ALA A 56 -0.19 -4.67 -6.38
C ALA A 56 -1.69 -4.62 -6.68
N GLN A 57 -2.52 -5.44 -6.00
CA GLN A 57 -3.97 -5.38 -6.16
C GLN A 57 -4.55 -4.03 -5.72
N ILE A 58 -4.02 -3.44 -4.64
CA ILE A 58 -4.41 -2.09 -4.21
C ILE A 58 -4.03 -1.07 -5.29
N TYR A 59 -2.83 -1.16 -5.85
CA TYR A 59 -2.37 -0.26 -6.91
C TYR A 59 -3.28 -0.31 -8.13
N ASP A 60 -3.56 -1.52 -8.64
CA ASP A 60 -4.40 -1.72 -9.82
C ASP A 60 -5.82 -1.17 -9.56
N TRP A 61 -6.36 -1.43 -8.36
CA TRP A 61 -7.67 -0.91 -7.97
C TRP A 61 -7.70 0.62 -7.92
N ILE A 62 -6.70 1.26 -7.31
CA ILE A 62 -6.59 2.73 -7.25
C ILE A 62 -6.49 3.31 -8.66
N ALA A 63 -5.67 2.71 -9.52
CA ALA A 63 -5.49 3.18 -10.90
C ALA A 63 -6.81 3.14 -11.70
N GLU A 64 -7.67 2.15 -11.46
CA GLU A 64 -8.99 2.04 -12.10
C GLU A 64 -10.06 2.95 -11.45
N HIS A 65 -9.91 3.28 -10.17
CA HIS A 65 -10.94 3.94 -9.35
C HIS A 65 -10.49 5.31 -8.80
N GLU A 66 -9.50 5.97 -9.40
CA GLU A 66 -8.91 7.22 -8.89
C GLU A 66 -9.98 8.30 -8.61
N HIS A 67 -11.01 8.40 -9.46
CA HIS A 67 -12.13 9.34 -9.31
C HIS A 67 -13.03 9.09 -8.09
N GLN A 68 -12.95 7.91 -7.47
CA GLN A 68 -13.74 7.54 -6.29
C GLN A 68 -12.96 7.76 -4.98
N ILE A 69 -11.69 8.13 -5.07
CA ILE A 69 -10.84 8.40 -3.92
C ILE A 69 -10.93 9.90 -3.64
N ASN A 70 -11.63 10.24 -2.56
CA ASN A 70 -11.62 11.61 -2.04
C ASN A 70 -10.28 11.88 -1.33
N ASP A 71 -9.96 13.15 -1.09
CA ASP A 71 -8.65 13.60 -0.60
C ASP A 71 -8.26 13.10 0.81
N GLU A 72 -9.12 12.35 1.51
CA GLU A 72 -8.88 11.92 2.90
C GLU A 72 -8.85 10.40 3.05
N ALA A 73 -9.90 9.70 2.63
CA ALA A 73 -10.00 8.25 2.80
C ALA A 73 -11.00 7.59 1.85
N CYS A 74 -10.65 6.41 1.33
CA CYS A 74 -11.54 5.59 0.53
C CYS A 74 -11.62 4.16 1.08
N TYR A 75 -12.83 3.62 1.19
CA TYR A 75 -13.01 2.22 1.54
C TYR A 75 -13.02 1.35 0.28
N CYS A 76 -12.02 0.49 0.14
CA CYS A 76 -11.97 -0.52 -0.91
C CYS A 76 -12.77 -1.75 -0.46
N SER A 77 -14.01 -1.88 -0.93
CA SER A 77 -14.89 -2.99 -0.57
C SER A 77 -14.38 -4.36 -1.04
N VAL A 78 -13.70 -4.38 -2.20
CA VAL A 78 -13.09 -5.60 -2.77
C VAL A 78 -12.01 -6.17 -1.84
N LEU A 79 -11.16 -5.29 -1.31
CA LEU A 79 -10.03 -5.67 -0.46
C LEU A 79 -10.36 -5.60 1.04
N LYS A 80 -11.58 -5.14 1.38
CA LYS A 80 -12.10 -4.97 2.74
C LYS A 80 -11.15 -4.15 3.63
N LEU A 81 -10.61 -3.06 3.08
CA LEU A 81 -9.67 -2.18 3.77
C LEU A 81 -9.97 -0.71 3.48
N THR A 82 -9.56 0.15 4.41
CA THR A 82 -9.61 1.60 4.23
C THR A 82 -8.25 2.07 3.73
N LEU A 83 -8.23 2.87 2.66
CA LEU A 83 -7.06 3.55 2.13
C LEU A 83 -7.10 5.00 2.59
N TRP A 84 -6.04 5.47 3.22
CA TRP A 84 -5.87 6.86 3.62
C TRP A 84 -4.91 7.54 2.66
N GLN A 85 -5.31 8.66 2.07
CA GLN A 85 -4.39 9.45 1.27
C GLN A 85 -3.54 10.26 2.24
N GLN A 86 -2.22 10.01 2.28
CA GLN A 86 -1.32 10.94 2.97
C GLN A 86 -1.07 12.12 2.05
N PRO A 87 -1.45 13.35 2.45
CA PRO A 87 -1.09 14.54 1.70
C PRO A 87 0.44 14.64 1.67
N LYS A 88 0.96 15.12 0.54
CA LYS A 88 2.38 15.50 0.45
C LYS A 88 2.62 16.52 1.55
N VAL A 89 3.55 16.23 2.46
CA VAL A 89 3.95 17.22 3.48
C VAL A 89 4.48 18.43 2.70
N SER A 90 3.75 19.54 2.78
CA SER A 90 4.11 20.81 2.13
C SER A 90 5.40 21.38 2.69
#